data_AF-A0A6N6VXI2-F1
#
_entry.id   AF-A0A6N6VXI2-F1
#
_cell.length_a   1.000
_cell.length_b   1.000
_cell.length_c   1.000
_cell.angle_alpha   90.00
_cell.angle_beta   90.00
_cell.angle_gamma   90.00
#
_symmetry.space_group_name_H-M   'P 1'
#
loop_
_entity.id
_entity.type
_entity.pdbx_description
1 polymer ?
#
loop_
_entity_poly.entity_id
_entity_poly.type
_entity_poly.pdbx_seq_one_letter_code
_entity_poly.pdbx_strand_id
1 'polypeptide(L)'
;MFDNLKKSFSKSNSENSSDHEKKSHGLLPVKLYLAIFTVLLIMIFVNVGIAHLPIPSLWKTVLLMTVALIQTILVAVFFMELIHEDKFYSFVFGSAVLFMLLFFTITLAELSGRDFFHKNEGIKILRGVDQKGNFAPGGPKLEHSKEQGNEH
;
A
#
# COMPACT_ATOMS: atom_id res chain seq x y z
N MET A 1 -8.69 -47.82 -58.80
CA MET A 1 -7.32 -47.99 -58.27
C MET A 1 -6.98 -46.95 -57.19
N PHE A 2 -7.60 -45.76 -57.19
CA PHE A 2 -7.31 -44.67 -56.24
C PHE A 2 -8.11 -44.70 -54.92
N ASP A 3 -9.25 -45.40 -54.86
CA ASP A 3 -10.12 -45.40 -53.66
C ASP A 3 -9.56 -46.20 -52.49
N ASN A 4 -8.86 -47.31 -52.78
CA ASN A 4 -8.16 -48.10 -51.76
C ASN A 4 -6.96 -47.35 -51.18
N LEU A 5 -6.38 -46.42 -51.94
CA LEU A 5 -5.25 -45.60 -51.50
C LEU A 5 -5.70 -44.51 -50.52
N LYS A 6 -6.86 -43.90 -50.77
CA LYS A 6 -7.48 -42.94 -49.84
C LYS A 6 -7.97 -43.62 -48.55
N LYS A 7 -8.47 -44.86 -48.65
CA LYS A 7 -8.84 -45.66 -47.48
C LYS A 7 -7.61 -46.07 -46.66
N SER A 8 -6.47 -46.35 -47.29
CA SER A 8 -5.20 -46.61 -46.58
C SER A 8 -4.63 -45.36 -45.90
N PHE A 9 -4.74 -44.18 -46.54
CA PHE A 9 -4.29 -42.91 -45.96
C PHE A 9 -5.20 -42.44 -44.81
N SER A 10 -6.50 -42.73 -44.89
CA SER A 10 -7.46 -42.40 -43.83
C SER A 10 -7.49 -43.44 -42.70
N LYS A 11 -7.13 -44.71 -42.96
CA LYS A 11 -7.13 -45.79 -41.95
C LYS A 11 -5.82 -45.90 -41.17
N SER A 12 -4.74 -45.26 -41.62
CA SER A 12 -3.47 -45.18 -40.88
C SER A 12 -3.47 -44.17 -39.73
N ASN A 13 -4.52 -43.35 -39.58
CA ASN A 13 -4.58 -42.31 -38.54
C ASN A 13 -5.48 -42.70 -37.34
N SER A 14 -5.85 -43.97 -37.24
CA SER A 14 -6.80 -44.47 -36.22
C SER A 14 -6.47 -45.89 -35.78
N GLU A 15 -5.23 -46.16 -35.37
CA GLU A 15 -4.93 -47.31 -34.49
C GLU A 15 -3.49 -47.21 -33.95
N ASN A 16 -3.37 -47.33 -32.62
CA ASN A 16 -2.17 -47.35 -31.79
C ASN A 16 -1.39 -46.05 -31.58
N SER A 17 -1.77 -45.34 -30.52
CA SER A 17 -0.81 -45.00 -29.46
C SER A 17 -1.56 -44.55 -28.22
N SER A 18 -1.50 -45.41 -27.19
CA SER A 18 -1.48 -45.09 -25.77
C SER A 18 -2.54 -44.13 -25.22
N ASP A 19 -3.27 -44.65 -24.23
CA ASP A 19 -3.84 -43.91 -23.11
C ASP A 19 -2.76 -43.05 -22.42
N HIS A 20 -2.34 -41.97 -23.08
CA HIS A 20 -1.70 -40.85 -22.43
C HIS A 20 -2.82 -40.07 -21.77
N GLU A 21 -3.10 -40.50 -20.54
CA GLU A 21 -3.50 -39.66 -19.43
C GLU A 21 -3.16 -38.20 -19.76
N LYS A 22 -4.17 -37.43 -20.21
CA LYS A 22 -4.07 -35.98 -20.24
C LYS A 22 -4.01 -35.57 -18.77
N LYS A 23 -2.84 -35.69 -18.16
CA LYS A 23 -2.38 -34.77 -17.13
C LYS A 23 -2.39 -33.42 -17.82
N SER A 24 -3.58 -32.82 -17.84
CA SER A 24 -3.73 -31.39 -17.94
C SER A 24 -2.92 -30.90 -16.75
N HIS A 25 -1.62 -30.63 -17.00
CA HIS A 25 -0.76 -29.90 -16.10
C HIS A 25 -1.49 -28.59 -15.90
N GLY A 26 -2.29 -28.57 -14.83
CA GLY A 26 -3.26 -27.53 -14.56
C GLY A 26 -2.45 -26.30 -14.30
N LEU A 27 -2.19 -25.54 -15.36
CA LEU A 27 -1.82 -24.14 -15.24
C LEU A 27 -2.83 -23.58 -14.26
N LEU A 28 -2.32 -23.20 -13.09
CA LEU A 28 -3.08 -22.59 -12.01
C LEU A 28 -4.10 -21.65 -12.65
N PRO A 29 -5.39 -21.78 -12.32
CA PRO A 29 -6.44 -21.26 -13.15
C PRO A 29 -6.21 -19.77 -13.35
N VAL A 30 -5.75 -19.38 -14.54
CA VAL A 30 -5.55 -17.97 -14.94
C VAL A 30 -6.84 -17.20 -14.69
N LYS A 31 -7.98 -17.91 -14.77
CA LYS A 31 -9.31 -17.46 -14.37
C LYS A 31 -9.43 -16.98 -12.93
N LEU A 32 -8.77 -17.63 -11.95
CA LEU A 32 -8.78 -17.21 -10.55
C LEU A 32 -8.05 -15.88 -10.40
N TYR A 33 -6.83 -15.78 -10.92
CA TYR A 33 -6.05 -14.53 -10.93
C TYR A 33 -6.82 -13.39 -11.62
N LEU A 34 -7.46 -13.65 -12.75
CA LEU A 34 -8.33 -12.69 -13.44
C LEU A 34 -9.55 -12.29 -12.61
N ALA A 35 -10.18 -13.23 -11.90
CA ALA A 35 -11.32 -12.93 -11.03
C ALA A 35 -10.88 -12.01 -9.88
N ILE A 36 -9.76 -12.29 -9.24
CA ILE A 36 -9.23 -11.46 -8.16
C ILE A 36 -8.84 -10.08 -8.70
N PHE A 37 -8.17 -10.02 -9.85
CA PHE A 37 -7.87 -8.76 -10.54
C PHE A 37 -9.13 -7.89 -10.74
N THR A 38 -10.25 -8.50 -11.17
CA THR A 38 -11.51 -7.76 -11.29
C THR A 38 -12.07 -7.30 -9.94
N VAL A 39 -11.92 -8.09 -8.88
CA VAL A 39 -12.30 -7.67 -7.51
C VAL A 39 -11.46 -6.48 -7.04
N LEU A 40 -10.15 -6.47 -7.31
CA LEU A 40 -9.28 -5.33 -7.00
C LEU A 40 -9.71 -4.08 -7.76
N LEU A 41 -10.05 -4.22 -9.04
CA LEU A 41 -10.53 -3.12 -9.87
C LEU A 41 -11.83 -2.53 -9.29
N ILE A 42 -12.77 -3.37 -8.86
CA ILE A 42 -13.99 -2.92 -8.17
C ILE A 42 -13.66 -2.20 -6.86
N MET A 43 -12.74 -2.73 -6.05
CA MET A 43 -12.29 -2.08 -4.80
C MET A 43 -11.73 -0.67 -5.04
N ILE A 44 -11.06 -0.43 -6.16
CA ILE A 44 -10.59 0.92 -6.54
C ILE A 44 -11.78 1.86 -6.77
N PHE A 45 -12.81 1.41 -7.50
CA PHE A 45 -14.02 2.22 -7.68
C PHE A 45 -14.75 2.48 -6.37
N VAL A 46 -14.78 1.50 -5.46
CA VAL A 46 -15.33 1.68 -4.11
C VAL A 46 -14.59 2.79 -3.36
N ASN A 47 -13.25 2.82 -3.40
CA ASN A 47 -12.46 3.89 -2.80
C ASN A 47 -12.78 5.28 -3.38
N VAL A 48 -12.91 5.37 -4.71
CA VAL A 48 -13.32 6.61 -5.37
C VAL A 48 -14.72 7.01 -4.95
N GLY A 49 -15.65 6.07 -4.82
CA GLY A 49 -17.01 6.33 -4.32
C GLY A 49 -17.00 6.86 -2.88
N ILE A 50 -16.21 6.25 -2.00
CA ILE A 50 -16.03 6.70 -0.61
C ILE A 50 -15.45 8.12 -0.54
N ALA A 51 -14.52 8.45 -1.44
CA ALA A 51 -13.94 9.79 -1.49
C ALA A 51 -14.96 10.88 -1.85
N HIS A 52 -16.00 10.56 -2.63
CA HIS A 52 -17.04 11.51 -3.04
C HIS A 52 -18.22 11.60 -2.07
N LEU A 53 -18.32 10.71 -1.09
CA LEU A 53 -19.41 10.75 -0.12
C LEU A 53 -19.30 12.00 0.79
N PRO A 54 -20.40 12.74 1.05
CA PRO A 54 -20.42 13.93 1.90
C PRO A 54 -20.44 13.56 3.39
N ILE A 55 -19.53 12.69 3.81
CA ILE A 55 -19.32 12.30 5.22
C ILE A 55 -18.23 13.16 5.88
N PRO A 56 -18.26 13.32 7.21
CA PRO A 56 -17.22 14.00 7.96
C PRO A 56 -15.83 13.40 7.71
N SER A 57 -14.79 14.25 7.68
CA SER A 57 -13.44 13.87 7.24
C SER A 57 -12.84 12.71 8.03
N LEU A 58 -13.10 12.61 9.33
CA LEU A 58 -12.55 11.56 10.18
C LEU A 58 -13.11 10.17 9.80
N TRP A 59 -14.41 10.09 9.57
CA TRP A 59 -15.10 8.85 9.20
C TRP A 59 -14.67 8.36 7.81
N LYS A 60 -14.42 9.30 6.87
CA LYS A 60 -13.82 8.98 5.57
C LYS A 60 -12.47 8.30 5.75
N THR A 61 -11.55 8.93 6.48
CA THR A 61 -10.19 8.40 6.64
C THR A 61 -10.17 6.98 7.21
N VAL A 62 -10.99 6.71 8.24
CA VAL A 62 -11.09 5.37 8.83
C VAL A 62 -11.59 4.35 7.80
N LEU A 63 -12.63 4.69 7.04
CA LEU A 63 -13.20 3.81 6.03
C LEU A 63 -12.21 3.51 4.90
N LEU A 64 -11.50 4.54 4.39
CA LEU A 64 -10.46 4.36 3.38
C LEU A 64 -9.32 3.47 3.90
N MET A 65 -8.89 3.65 5.16
CA MET A 65 -7.86 2.81 5.77
C MET A 65 -8.30 1.36 5.88
N THR A 66 -9.56 1.10 6.27
CA THR A 66 -10.10 -0.26 6.30
C THR A 66 -10.09 -0.92 4.91
N VAL A 67 -10.54 -0.19 3.90
CA VAL A 67 -10.54 -0.70 2.51
C VAL A 67 -9.12 -0.94 2.01
N ALA A 68 -8.19 -0.03 2.30
CA ALA A 68 -6.78 -0.16 1.94
C ALA A 68 -6.13 -1.38 2.60
N LEU A 69 -6.46 -1.69 3.86
CA LEU A 69 -5.98 -2.91 4.53
C LEU A 69 -6.46 -4.17 3.79
N ILE A 70 -7.76 -4.23 3.49
CA ILE A 70 -8.35 -5.38 2.79
C ILE A 70 -7.70 -5.56 1.42
N GLN A 71 -7.53 -4.47 0.67
CA GLN A 71 -6.87 -4.49 -0.63
C GLN A 71 -5.43 -5.02 -0.52
N THR A 72 -4.68 -4.57 0.49
CA THR A 72 -3.30 -5.00 0.70
C THR A 72 -3.21 -6.49 1.03
N ILE A 73 -4.12 -6.99 1.88
CA ILE A 73 -4.18 -8.43 2.22
C ILE A 73 -4.52 -9.25 0.97
N LEU A 74 -5.50 -8.82 0.18
CA LEU A 74 -5.93 -9.54 -1.02
C LEU A 74 -4.82 -9.58 -2.08
N VAL A 75 -4.08 -8.48 -2.27
CA VAL A 75 -2.90 -8.42 -3.13
C VAL A 75 -1.82 -9.38 -2.63
N ALA A 76 -1.50 -9.35 -1.33
CA ALA A 76 -0.46 -10.18 -0.76
C ALA A 76 -0.76 -11.68 -0.82
N VAL A 77 -2.01 -12.10 -0.59
CA VAL A 77 -2.37 -13.52 -0.61
C VAL A 77 -2.38 -14.08 -2.04
N PHE A 78 -2.89 -13.31 -2.99
CA PHE A 78 -3.16 -13.83 -4.34
C PHE A 78 -2.11 -13.44 -5.38
N PHE A 79 -1.67 -12.17 -5.45
CA PHE A 79 -0.72 -11.74 -6.48
C PHE A 79 0.73 -12.08 -6.14
N MET A 80 1.06 -12.23 -4.86
CA MET A 80 2.38 -12.67 -4.41
C MET A 80 2.49 -14.20 -4.35
N GLU A 81 1.47 -14.93 -4.84
CA GLU A 81 1.43 -16.40 -4.86
C GLU A 81 1.70 -17.05 -3.49
N LEU A 82 1.42 -16.31 -2.41
CA LEU A 82 1.75 -16.68 -1.03
C LEU A 82 1.10 -18.00 -0.58
N ILE A 83 0.04 -18.41 -1.27
CA ILE A 83 -0.72 -19.63 -1.01
C ILE A 83 -0.30 -20.82 -1.89
N HIS A 84 0.39 -20.58 -3.02
CA HIS A 84 0.85 -21.65 -3.91
C HIS A 84 2.37 -21.88 -3.86
N GLU A 85 3.14 -20.94 -3.30
CA GLU A 85 4.57 -21.08 -3.02
C GLU A 85 4.84 -21.83 -1.69
N ASP A 86 6.05 -22.35 -1.53
CA ASP A 86 6.49 -23.04 -0.30
C ASP A 86 6.25 -22.17 0.95
N LYS A 87 5.73 -22.79 2.02
CA LYS A 87 5.36 -22.13 3.29
C LYS A 87 6.50 -21.29 3.90
N PHE A 88 7.74 -21.60 3.54
CA PHE A 88 8.94 -20.86 3.95
C PHE A 88 8.96 -19.42 3.43
N TYR A 89 8.64 -19.20 2.15
CA TYR A 89 8.62 -17.83 1.57
C TYR A 89 7.51 -16.98 2.19
N SER A 90 6.34 -17.59 2.42
CA SER A 90 5.23 -16.94 3.13
C SER A 90 5.61 -16.50 4.55
N PHE A 91 6.33 -17.35 5.28
CA PHE A 91 6.80 -17.04 6.62
C PHE A 91 7.82 -15.90 6.62
N VAL A 92 8.82 -15.93 5.72
CA VAL A 92 9.82 -14.86 5.58
C VAL A 92 9.15 -13.53 5.22
N PHE A 93 8.22 -13.52 4.26
CA PHE A 93 7.46 -12.33 3.91
C PHE A 93 6.63 -11.79 5.08
N GLY A 94 5.92 -12.67 5.80
CA GLY A 94 5.17 -12.30 7.00
C GLY A 94 6.07 -11.67 8.08
N SER A 95 7.27 -12.23 8.30
CA SER A 95 8.25 -11.66 9.23
C SER A 95 8.74 -10.28 8.79
N ALA A 96 8.98 -10.07 7.50
CA ALA A 96 9.39 -8.76 6.96
C ALA A 96 8.31 -7.70 7.18
N VAL A 97 7.04 -8.04 6.94
CA VAL A 97 5.90 -7.15 7.21
C VAL A 97 5.76 -6.85 8.70
N LEU A 98 5.94 -7.86 9.57
CA LEU A 98 5.90 -7.68 11.02
C LEU A 98 7.01 -6.73 11.50
N PHE A 99 8.25 -6.94 11.07
CA PHE A 99 9.37 -6.06 11.41
C PHE A 99 9.18 -4.65 10.81
N MET A 100 8.64 -4.54 9.60
CA MET A 100 8.28 -3.26 9.01
C MET A 100 7.27 -2.50 9.88
N LEU A 101 6.17 -3.14 10.30
CA LEU A 101 5.17 -2.52 11.18
C LEU A 101 5.74 -2.15 12.55
N LEU A 102 6.60 -3.01 13.11
CA LEU A 102 7.30 -2.73 14.36
C LEU A 102 8.18 -1.47 14.23
N PHE A 103 9.03 -1.39 13.21
CA PHE A 103 9.86 -0.19 13.00
C PHE A 103 9.02 1.05 12.65
N PHE A 104 7.94 0.88 11.91
CA PHE A 104 7.05 1.97 11.53
C PHE A 104 6.37 2.59 12.77
N THR A 105 5.83 1.75 13.66
CA THR A 105 5.20 2.23 14.91
C THR A 105 6.19 2.92 15.82
N ILE A 106 7.40 2.37 15.98
CA ILE A 106 8.48 3.01 16.74
C ILE A 106 8.87 4.35 16.10
N THR A 107 9.02 4.42 14.78
CA THR A 107 9.39 5.64 14.05
C THR A 107 8.32 6.72 14.19
N LEU A 108 7.04 6.36 14.09
CA LEU A 108 5.92 7.28 14.29
C LEU A 108 5.84 7.78 15.74
N ALA A 109 6.11 6.91 16.72
CA ALA A 109 6.18 7.30 18.13
C ALA A 109 7.32 8.29 18.38
N GLU A 110 8.49 8.03 17.78
CA GLU A 110 9.66 8.92 17.87
C GLU A 110 9.39 10.28 17.21
N LEU A 111 8.80 10.28 16.02
CA LEU A 111 8.43 11.51 15.31
C LEU A 111 7.41 12.33 16.12
N SER A 112 6.39 11.67 16.65
CA SER A 112 5.37 12.31 17.49
C SER A 112 6.01 12.89 18.76
N GLY A 113 6.88 12.11 19.42
CA GLY A 113 7.67 12.53 20.57
C GLY A 113 8.40 13.84 20.32
N ARG A 114 9.18 13.90 19.23
CA ARG A 114 9.91 15.12 18.82
C ARG A 114 8.97 16.31 18.60
N ASP A 115 7.84 16.11 17.94
CA ASP A 115 6.85 17.17 17.74
C ASP A 115 6.28 17.70 19.07
N PHE A 116 6.05 16.83 20.06
CA PHE A 116 5.64 17.26 21.39
C PHE A 116 6.72 18.11 22.08
N PHE A 117 8.00 17.74 21.99
CA PHE A 117 9.08 18.53 22.56
C PHE A 117 9.25 19.89 21.85
N HIS A 118 9.19 19.96 20.52
CA HIS A 118 9.24 21.26 19.80
C HIS A 118 8.02 22.15 20.03
N LYS A 119 6.84 21.58 20.29
CA LYS A 119 5.62 22.33 20.57
C LYS A 119 5.61 22.89 22.00
N ASN A 120 6.25 22.20 22.94
CA ASN A 120 6.29 22.59 24.36
C ASN A 120 7.54 23.40 24.71
N GLU A 121 8.63 23.23 23.97
CA GLU A 121 9.85 24.03 24.08
C GLU A 121 9.84 25.06 22.97
N GLY A 122 9.36 26.26 23.31
CA GLY A 122 9.40 27.39 22.43
C GLY A 122 10.84 27.68 21.99
N ILE A 123 11.25 27.14 20.84
CA ILE A 123 12.35 27.68 20.03
C ILE A 123 11.84 28.99 19.44
N LYS A 124 11.50 29.93 20.32
CA LYS A 124 11.48 31.34 20.04
C LYS A 124 12.94 31.72 19.85
N ILE A 125 13.37 31.79 18.59
CA ILE A 125 14.23 32.91 18.16
C ILE A 125 15.54 33.09 18.97
N LEU A 126 16.19 32.02 19.44
CA LEU A 126 17.54 32.10 20.04
C LEU A 126 18.67 32.03 19.00
N ARG A 127 18.35 31.96 17.71
CA ARG A 127 19.35 32.12 16.64
C ARG A 127 19.68 33.59 16.37
N GLY A 128 18.98 34.51 17.03
CA GLY A 128 19.13 35.94 16.84
C GLY A 128 19.43 36.71 18.12
N VAL A 129 19.51 36.10 19.30
CA VAL A 129 19.71 36.80 20.57
C VAL A 129 21.01 36.32 21.21
N ASP A 130 21.96 37.23 21.39
CA ASP A 130 23.19 36.98 22.15
C ASP A 130 22.84 36.64 23.61
N GLN A 131 23.73 35.94 24.34
CA GLN A 131 23.53 35.58 25.75
C GLN A 131 23.20 36.78 26.66
N LYS A 132 23.46 38.02 26.20
CA LYS A 132 23.09 39.27 26.88
C LYS A 132 21.67 39.78 26.58
N GLY A 133 20.83 39.04 25.85
CA GLY A 133 19.47 39.45 25.50
C GLY A 133 19.39 40.43 24.32
N ASN A 134 20.52 40.70 23.65
CA ASN A 134 20.59 41.62 22.52
C ASN A 134 20.38 40.87 21.20
N PHE A 135 19.49 41.37 20.35
CA PHE A 135 19.33 40.80 19.01
C PHE A 135 20.57 41.09 18.14
N ALA A 136 20.97 40.14 17.30
CA ALA A 136 22.08 40.29 16.36
C ALA A 136 21.87 41.59 15.56
N PRO A 137 22.90 42.43 15.40
CA PRO A 137 22.76 43.80 14.90
C PRO A 137 22.20 43.92 13.47
N GLY A 138 22.06 42.81 12.73
CA GLY A 138 21.42 42.74 11.41
C GLY A 138 20.17 41.84 11.34
N GLY A 139 19.58 41.44 12.46
CA GLY A 139 18.33 40.67 12.49
C GLY A 139 17.08 41.54 12.20
N PRO A 140 15.93 40.93 11.86
CA PRO A 140 14.69 41.68 11.66
C PRO A 140 14.33 42.45 12.93
N LYS A 141 14.27 43.79 12.85
CA LYS A 141 13.81 44.62 13.96
C LYS A 141 12.31 44.43 14.12
N LEU A 142 11.92 43.75 15.20
CA LEU A 142 10.54 43.78 15.67
C LEU A 142 10.27 45.18 16.19
N GLU A 143 9.54 45.97 15.42
CA GLU A 143 9.06 47.28 15.82
C GLU A 143 8.07 47.09 16.97
N HIS A 144 8.48 47.50 18.18
CA HIS A 144 7.59 47.59 19.32
C HIS A 144 6.64 48.77 19.07
N SER A 145 5.46 48.50 18.50
CA SER A 145 4.37 49.47 18.57
C SER A 145 3.88 49.54 20.02
N LYS A 146 4.47 50.48 20.76
CA LYS A 146 3.88 51.05 21.98
C LYS A 146 2.78 52.00 21.52
N GLU A 147 1.54 51.57 21.60
CA GLU A 147 0.42 52.49 21.83
C GLU A 147 0.11 52.38 23.32
N GLN A 148 0.91 53.10 24.11
CA GLN A 148 0.49 54.29 24.85
C GLN A 148 -0.71 54.00 25.74
N GLY A 149 -0.41 53.96 27.05
CA GLY A 149 -1.45 54.17 28.04
C GLY A 149 -1.96 55.61 28.01
N ASN A 150 -3.18 55.72 28.53
CA ASN A 150 -3.71 56.80 29.35
C ASN A 150 -4.75 57.75 28.69
N GLU A 151 -5.81 57.97 29.48
CA GLU A 151 -6.73 59.13 29.54
C GLU A 151 -8.00 59.09 28.66
N HIS A 152 -9.10 58.52 29.21
CA HIS A 152 -10.16 59.26 29.91
C HIS A 152 -11.18 58.32 30.58
#